data_AF-A0A7G7LGU3-F1
#
_entry.id   AF-A0A7G7LGU3-F1
#
_cell.length_a   1.000
_cell.length_b   1.000
_cell.length_c   1.000
_cell.angle_alpha   90.00
_cell.angle_beta   90.00
_cell.angle_gamma   90.00
#
_symmetry.space_group_name_H-M   'P 1'
#
loop_
_entity.id
_entity.type
_entity.pdbx_description
1 polymer ?
#
loop_
_entity_poly.entity_id
_entity_poly.type
_entity_poly.pdbx_seq_one_letter_code
_entity_poly.pdbx_strand_id
1 'polypeptide(L)'
;MLRRAYGDLGGLLAELTPDQAWTPTGCRGWAVLDLVQHLLHDARRGLVALCTPATGPADTDAVEYWRAWQPEPGDGGVWRTQGHVLPVADLLSSLVVETAVHHLDAVAHLDRPGPADGPLAEVRRVLVGLRGGVLPERWDDRTAALRGTGRAPLTDADRADLGAAAGRFPLFG
;
A
#
# COMPACT_ATOMS: atom_id res chain seq x y z
N MET A 1 -3.15 -0.52 14.80
CA MET A 1 -3.11 -0.06 13.40
C MET A 1 -4.02 -0.89 12.49
N LEU A 2 -3.87 -2.22 12.41
CA LEU A 2 -4.71 -3.10 11.57
C LEU A 2 -6.22 -2.90 11.73
N ARG A 3 -6.74 -2.92 12.96
CA ARG A 3 -8.17 -2.67 13.24
C ARG A 3 -8.65 -1.32 12.69
N ARG A 4 -7.81 -0.29 12.74
CA ARG A 4 -8.15 1.05 12.26
C ARG A 4 -8.18 1.06 10.72
N ALA A 5 -7.14 0.53 10.07
CA ALA A 5 -7.10 0.44 8.61
C ALA A 5 -8.29 -0.33 8.03
N TYR A 6 -8.58 -1.52 8.55
CA TYR A 6 -9.72 -2.34 8.12
C TYR A 6 -11.07 -1.75 8.54
N GLY A 7 -11.13 -1.07 9.69
CA GLY A 7 -12.34 -0.40 10.16
C GLY A 7 -12.74 0.77 9.27
N ASP A 8 -11.78 1.61 8.90
CA ASP A 8 -12.00 2.76 8.00
C ASP A 8 -12.44 2.28 6.60
N LEU A 9 -11.74 1.28 6.05
CA LEU A 9 -12.12 0.67 4.77
C LEU A 9 -13.52 0.02 4.87
N GLY A 10 -13.79 -0.75 5.93
CA GLY A 10 -15.10 -1.35 6.15
C GLY A 10 -16.23 -0.32 6.25
N GLY A 11 -15.97 0.82 6.89
CA GLY A 11 -16.90 1.96 6.94
C GLY A 11 -17.19 2.53 5.56
N LEU A 12 -16.16 2.76 4.73
CA LEU A 12 -16.34 3.17 3.34
C LEU A 12 -17.24 2.17 2.58
N LEU A 13 -16.93 0.88 2.66
CA LEU A 13 -17.65 -0.16 1.94
C LEU A 13 -19.11 -0.32 2.37
N ALA A 14 -19.40 -0.11 3.64
CA ALA A 14 -20.77 -0.18 4.18
C ALA A 14 -21.69 0.92 3.63
N GLU A 15 -21.12 2.03 3.15
CA GLU A 15 -21.85 3.18 2.64
C GLU A 15 -21.86 3.29 1.10
N LEU A 16 -21.20 2.36 0.40
CA LEU A 16 -21.15 2.38 -1.07
C LEU A 16 -22.53 2.09 -1.66
N THR A 17 -22.93 2.91 -2.62
CA THR A 17 -24.06 2.60 -3.49
C THR A 17 -23.65 1.63 -4.60
N PRO A 18 -24.61 0.91 -5.23
CA PRO A 18 -24.31 0.07 -6.38
C PRO A 18 -23.59 0.79 -7.53
N ASP A 19 -23.95 2.06 -7.81
CA ASP A 19 -23.29 2.85 -8.85
C ASP A 19 -21.84 3.24 -8.47
N GLN A 20 -21.61 3.54 -7.18
CA GLN A 20 -20.27 3.83 -6.68
C GLN A 20 -19.34 2.61 -6.76
N ALA A 21 -19.88 1.39 -6.63
CA ALA A 21 -19.09 0.16 -6.76
C ALA A 21 -18.44 -0.01 -8.15
N TRP A 22 -19.01 0.61 -9.19
CA TRP A 22 -18.49 0.58 -10.56
C TRP A 22 -17.68 1.83 -10.93
N THR A 23 -17.50 2.77 -9.99
CA THR A 23 -16.68 3.96 -10.24
C THR A 23 -15.21 3.54 -10.39
N PRO A 24 -14.44 4.18 -11.31
CA PRO A 24 -13.00 3.95 -11.41
C PRO A 24 -12.27 4.25 -10.10
N THR A 25 -11.15 3.57 -9.86
CA THR A 25 -10.25 3.84 -8.73
C THR A 25 -8.95 4.49 -9.21
N GLY A 26 -8.07 4.83 -8.27
CA GLY A 26 -6.68 5.22 -8.57
C GLY A 26 -5.86 4.09 -9.23
N CYS A 27 -6.29 2.83 -9.11
CA CYS A 27 -5.70 1.69 -9.82
C CYS A 27 -6.20 1.66 -11.27
N ARG A 28 -5.29 1.87 -12.23
CA ARG A 28 -5.66 1.95 -13.66
C ARG A 28 -6.42 0.70 -14.11
N GLY A 29 -7.61 0.91 -14.64
CA GLY A 29 -8.46 -0.14 -15.21
C GLY A 29 -9.28 -0.91 -14.17
N TRP A 30 -9.25 -0.51 -12.89
CA TRP A 30 -9.99 -1.17 -11.82
C TRP A 30 -11.12 -0.27 -11.32
N ALA A 31 -12.32 -0.83 -11.25
CA ALA A 31 -13.43 -0.24 -10.51
C ALA A 31 -13.27 -0.50 -9.01
N VAL A 32 -14.06 0.19 -8.18
CA VAL A 32 -14.07 0.01 -6.72
C VAL A 32 -14.29 -1.46 -6.36
N LEU A 33 -15.18 -2.16 -7.07
CA LEU A 33 -15.45 -3.57 -6.84
C LEU A 33 -14.22 -4.47 -7.09
N ASP A 34 -13.45 -4.21 -8.16
CA ASP A 34 -12.23 -4.95 -8.47
C ASP A 34 -11.20 -4.79 -7.35
N LEU A 35 -11.02 -3.56 -6.88
CA LEU A 35 -10.10 -3.22 -5.80
C LEU A 35 -10.50 -3.85 -4.47
N VAL A 36 -11.80 -3.88 -4.16
CA VAL A 36 -12.33 -4.56 -2.97
C VAL A 36 -12.06 -6.06 -3.03
N GLN A 37 -12.26 -6.68 -4.19
CA GLN A 37 -12.01 -8.10 -4.38
C GLN A 37 -10.52 -8.45 -4.20
N HIS A 38 -9.62 -7.58 -4.67
CA HIS A 38 -8.17 -7.68 -4.42
C HIS A 38 -7.84 -7.61 -2.92
N LEU A 39 -8.34 -6.59 -2.23
CA LEU A 39 -8.13 -6.42 -0.78
C LEU A 39 -8.70 -7.58 0.04
N LEU A 40 -9.83 -8.15 -0.37
CA LEU A 40 -10.41 -9.34 0.24
C LEU A 40 -9.50 -10.57 0.05
N HIS A 41 -8.89 -10.73 -1.12
CA HIS A 41 -7.91 -11.79 -1.36
C HIS A 41 -6.69 -11.62 -0.45
N ASP A 42 -6.19 -10.41 -0.30
CA ASP A 42 -5.03 -10.14 0.56
C ASP A 42 -5.33 -10.35 2.05
N ALA A 43 -6.50 -9.94 2.52
CA ALA A 43 -6.95 -10.26 3.87
C ALA A 43 -7.04 -11.78 4.11
N ARG A 44 -7.56 -12.54 3.14
CA ARG A 44 -7.63 -14.00 3.20
C ARG A 44 -6.24 -14.63 3.20
N ARG A 45 -5.32 -14.15 2.37
CA ARG A 45 -3.92 -14.61 2.37
C ARG A 45 -3.26 -14.37 3.72
N GLY A 46 -3.48 -13.19 4.32
CA GLY A 46 -3.00 -12.87 5.67
C GLY A 46 -3.54 -13.83 6.73
N LEU A 47 -4.85 -14.12 6.70
CA LEU A 47 -5.47 -15.09 7.61
C LEU A 47 -4.91 -16.51 7.45
N VAL A 48 -4.74 -16.97 6.20
CA VAL A 48 -4.10 -18.26 5.93
C VAL A 48 -2.70 -18.29 6.52
N ALA A 49 -1.87 -17.27 6.25
CA ALA A 49 -0.51 -17.19 6.78
C ALA A 49 -0.46 -17.26 8.33
N LEU A 50 -1.40 -16.60 9.02
CA LEU A 50 -1.50 -16.66 10.49
C LEU A 50 -1.95 -18.04 11.00
N CYS A 51 -2.71 -18.79 10.22
CA CYS A 51 -3.19 -20.13 10.56
C CYS A 51 -2.25 -21.25 10.09
N THR A 52 -1.28 -20.95 9.22
CA THR A 52 -0.29 -21.89 8.69
C THR A 52 1.13 -21.37 8.88
N PRO A 53 1.62 -21.26 10.14
CA PRO A 53 2.93 -20.69 10.42
C PRO A 53 4.06 -21.52 9.78
N ALA A 54 5.07 -20.83 9.24
CA ALA A 54 6.26 -21.48 8.72
C ALA A 54 7.09 -22.11 9.85
N THR A 55 7.87 -23.15 9.52
CA THR A 55 8.75 -23.85 10.47
C THR A 55 10.16 -23.25 10.55
N GLY A 56 10.53 -22.36 9.64
CA GLY A 56 11.84 -21.73 9.54
C GLY A 56 11.89 -20.29 10.09
N PRO A 57 13.10 -19.71 10.20
CA PRO A 57 13.26 -18.30 10.60
C PRO A 57 12.65 -17.36 9.54
N ALA A 58 12.35 -16.13 9.95
CA ALA A 58 11.99 -15.08 9.02
C ALA A 58 13.13 -14.82 8.02
N ASP A 59 12.76 -14.57 6.76
CA ASP A 59 13.68 -14.31 5.65
C ASP A 59 13.57 -12.89 5.08
N THR A 60 12.61 -12.10 5.55
CA THR A 60 12.38 -10.71 5.18
C THR A 60 11.72 -9.94 6.32
N ASP A 61 11.58 -8.62 6.17
CA ASP A 61 10.84 -7.74 7.08
C ASP A 61 9.80 -6.91 6.31
N ALA A 62 9.05 -6.06 7.02
CA ALA A 62 8.01 -5.25 6.41
C ALA A 62 8.53 -4.28 5.33
N VAL A 63 9.78 -3.82 5.41
CA VAL A 63 10.37 -2.88 4.44
C VAL A 63 10.85 -3.64 3.22
N GLU A 64 11.66 -4.69 3.41
CA GLU A 64 12.22 -5.47 2.30
C GLU A 64 11.14 -6.23 1.52
N TYR A 65 10.04 -6.64 2.18
CA TYR A 65 8.85 -7.20 1.51
C TYR A 65 8.33 -6.28 0.39
N TRP A 66 8.22 -4.97 0.65
CA TRP A 66 7.77 -4.01 -0.36
C TRP A 66 8.84 -3.65 -1.39
N ARG A 67 10.13 -3.80 -1.06
CA ARG A 67 11.21 -3.60 -2.03
C ARG A 67 11.26 -4.72 -3.07
N ALA A 68 10.96 -5.95 -2.66
CA ALA A 68 10.95 -7.11 -3.54
C ALA A 68 9.72 -7.15 -4.48
N TRP A 69 8.70 -6.32 -4.21
CA TRP A 69 7.51 -6.25 -5.05
C TRP A 69 7.75 -5.35 -6.27
N GLN A 70 7.90 -5.98 -7.43
CA GLN A 70 7.93 -5.31 -8.74
C GLN A 70 6.85 -5.92 -9.64
N PRO A 71 5.83 -5.16 -10.07
CA PRO A 71 4.90 -5.65 -11.08
C PRO A 71 5.60 -5.62 -12.45
N GLU A 72 6.39 -6.64 -12.76
CA GLU A 72 6.92 -6.83 -14.10
C GLU A 72 5.77 -7.24 -15.05
N PRO A 73 5.59 -6.59 -16.22
CA PRO A 73 4.77 -7.14 -17.28
C PRO A 73 5.45 -8.43 -17.74
N GLY A 74 4.85 -9.57 -17.41
CA GLY A 74 5.41 -10.87 -17.78
C GLY A 74 5.43 -11.06 -19.29
N ASP A 75 6.59 -10.81 -19.90
CA ASP A 75 6.93 -11.32 -21.24
C ASP A 75 7.18 -12.84 -21.15
N GLY A 76 6.12 -13.61 -20.88
CA GLY A 76 6.14 -15.07 -20.91
C GLY A 76 5.95 -15.76 -19.57
N GLY A 77 4.70 -15.90 -19.14
CA GLY A 77 4.17 -17.11 -18.49
C GLY A 77 4.74 -17.58 -17.14
N VAL A 78 5.75 -16.93 -16.56
CA VAL A 78 6.25 -17.24 -15.21
C VAL A 78 5.92 -16.11 -14.26
N TRP A 79 5.16 -16.45 -13.21
CA TRP A 79 4.72 -15.52 -12.18
C TRP A 79 5.31 -15.98 -10.84
N ARG A 80 6.04 -15.10 -10.13
CA ARG A 80 6.43 -15.32 -8.73
C ARG A 80 5.32 -14.82 -7.82
N THR A 81 4.96 -15.57 -6.77
CA THR A 81 4.15 -15.06 -5.66
C THR A 81 4.92 -15.23 -4.35
N GLN A 82 4.79 -14.25 -3.46
CA GLN A 82 5.92 -13.69 -2.69
C GLN A 82 6.63 -14.60 -1.68
N GLY A 83 6.23 -15.86 -1.44
CA GLY A 83 7.07 -16.92 -0.84
C GLY A 83 7.81 -16.66 0.49
N HIS A 84 7.60 -15.51 1.13
CA HIS A 84 8.41 -14.98 2.23
C HIS A 84 7.91 -15.46 3.59
N VAL A 85 8.85 -15.63 4.52
CA VAL A 85 8.58 -15.86 5.94
C VAL A 85 8.79 -14.55 6.68
N LEU A 86 7.69 -14.00 7.22
CA LEU A 86 7.67 -12.73 7.93
C LEU A 86 7.44 -12.95 9.43
N PRO A 87 8.04 -12.11 10.31
CA PRO A 87 7.53 -11.94 11.66
C PRO A 87 6.05 -11.50 11.61
N VAL A 88 5.24 -11.94 12.58
CA VAL A 88 3.80 -11.58 12.61
C VAL A 88 3.59 -10.07 12.57
N ALA A 89 4.44 -9.30 13.28
CA ALA A 89 4.35 -7.84 13.27
C ALA A 89 4.55 -7.25 11.86
N ASP A 90 5.43 -7.83 11.05
CA ASP A 90 5.73 -7.37 9.70
C ASP A 90 4.66 -7.78 8.69
N LEU A 91 4.06 -8.97 8.86
CA LEU A 91 2.86 -9.37 8.12
C LEU A 91 1.70 -8.41 8.41
N LEU A 92 1.48 -8.03 9.68
CA LEU A 92 0.44 -7.08 10.03
C LEU A 92 0.73 -5.67 9.49
N SER A 93 2.01 -5.28 9.45
CA SER A 93 2.47 -4.03 8.84
C SER A 93 2.15 -4.01 7.34
N SER A 94 2.50 -5.07 6.61
CA SER A 94 2.22 -5.14 5.17
C SER A 94 0.71 -5.06 4.88
N LEU A 95 -0.13 -5.76 5.64
CA LEU A 95 -1.59 -5.64 5.51
C LEU A 95 -2.11 -4.22 5.78
N VAL A 96 -1.52 -3.50 6.75
CA VAL A 96 -1.88 -2.09 7.02
C VAL A 96 -1.49 -1.20 5.85
N VAL A 97 -0.26 -1.35 5.33
CA VAL A 97 0.25 -0.56 4.20
C VAL A 97 -0.63 -0.76 2.97
N GLU A 98 -0.88 -2.02 2.60
CA GLU A 98 -1.72 -2.39 1.47
C GLU A 98 -3.11 -1.76 1.59
N THR A 99 -3.74 -1.93 2.76
CA THR A 99 -5.09 -1.40 3.02
C THR A 99 -5.13 0.12 2.96
N ALA A 100 -4.17 0.81 3.56
CA ALA A 100 -4.14 2.27 3.58
C ALA A 100 -3.90 2.86 2.19
N VAL A 101 -2.96 2.27 1.46
CA VAL A 101 -2.58 2.69 0.11
C VAL A 101 -3.74 2.47 -0.86
N HIS A 102 -4.41 1.33 -0.80
CA HIS A 102 -5.57 1.07 -1.65
C HIS A 102 -6.86 1.75 -1.19
N HIS A 103 -6.99 2.11 0.08
CA HIS A 103 -8.08 2.99 0.49
C HIS A 103 -7.90 4.41 -0.11
N LEU A 104 -6.67 4.91 -0.32
CA LEU A 104 -6.46 6.12 -1.13
C LEU A 104 -6.93 5.92 -2.59
N ASP A 105 -6.69 4.75 -3.19
CA ASP A 105 -7.14 4.46 -4.55
C ASP A 105 -8.66 4.36 -4.66
N ALA A 106 -9.31 3.73 -3.67
CA ALA A 106 -10.75 3.55 -3.64
C ALA A 106 -11.50 4.89 -3.65
N VAL A 107 -10.97 5.90 -2.95
CA VAL A 107 -11.60 7.22 -2.85
C VAL A 107 -11.08 8.23 -3.87
N ALA A 108 -10.19 7.85 -4.79
CA ALA A 108 -9.59 8.77 -5.76
C ALA A 108 -10.63 9.50 -6.63
N HIS A 109 -11.77 8.85 -6.89
CA HIS A 109 -12.88 9.37 -7.70
C HIS A 109 -14.21 9.39 -6.93
N LEU A 110 -14.16 9.28 -5.60
CA LEU A 110 -15.33 9.37 -4.72
C LEU A 110 -15.15 10.55 -3.76
N ASP A 111 -16.23 11.29 -3.51
CA ASP A 111 -16.25 12.32 -2.46
C ASP A 111 -16.43 11.64 -1.08
N ARG A 112 -15.36 11.00 -0.61
CA ARG A 112 -15.33 10.20 0.62
C ARG A 112 -14.02 10.43 1.38
N PRO A 113 -14.03 10.31 2.72
CA PRO A 113 -12.80 10.40 3.50
C PRO A 113 -11.86 9.23 3.15
N GLY A 114 -10.55 9.51 3.13
CA GLY A 114 -9.52 8.50 2.96
C GLY A 114 -9.14 7.79 4.28
N PRO A 115 -8.02 7.07 4.29
CA PRO A 115 -7.53 6.39 5.50
C PRO A 115 -7.18 7.39 6.60
N ALA A 116 -7.32 6.97 7.86
CA ALA A 116 -6.91 7.79 8.97
C ALA A 116 -5.38 7.95 9.07
N ASP A 117 -4.94 8.92 9.89
CA ASP A 117 -3.52 9.28 10.07
C ASP A 117 -2.65 8.09 10.53
N GLY A 118 -3.18 7.21 11.40
CA GLY A 118 -2.40 6.08 11.92
C GLY A 118 -1.93 5.11 10.83
N PRO A 119 -2.84 4.58 10.00
CA PRO A 119 -2.47 3.80 8.82
C PRO A 119 -1.53 4.54 7.85
N LEU A 120 -1.72 5.85 7.61
CA LEU A 120 -0.82 6.64 6.74
C LEU A 120 0.58 6.82 7.35
N ALA A 121 0.68 6.99 8.66
CA ALA A 121 1.96 7.05 9.38
C ALA A 121 2.74 5.74 9.25
N GLU A 122 2.05 4.59 9.21
CA GLU A 122 2.68 3.29 8.97
C GLU A 122 3.21 3.17 7.53
N VAL A 123 2.46 3.68 6.54
CA VAL A 123 2.95 3.81 5.16
C VAL A 123 4.21 4.68 5.12
N ARG A 124 4.21 5.83 5.80
CA ARG A 124 5.40 6.69 5.90
C ARG A 124 6.59 5.97 6.51
N ARG A 125 6.40 5.21 7.59
CA ARG A 125 7.46 4.42 8.25
C ARG A 125 8.12 3.46 7.27
N VAL A 126 7.33 2.74 6.48
CA VAL A 126 7.84 1.81 5.45
C VAL A 126 8.57 2.56 4.34
N LEU A 127 8.01 3.68 3.85
CA LEU A 127 8.65 4.50 2.82
C LEU A 127 10.01 5.07 3.27
N VAL A 128 10.12 5.51 4.53
CA VAL A 128 11.39 5.94 5.15
C VAL A 128 12.42 4.80 5.12
N GLY A 129 11.99 3.58 5.48
CA GLY A 129 12.82 2.37 5.40
C GLY A 129 13.29 2.08 3.98
N LEU A 130 12.36 2.05 3.01
CA LEU A 130 12.67 1.80 1.59
C LEU A 130 13.64 2.83 1.02
N ARG A 131 13.46 4.09 1.41
CA ARG A 131 14.32 5.19 1.00
C ARG A 131 15.74 5.04 1.56
N GLY A 132 15.87 4.53 2.78
CA GLY A 132 17.12 4.45 3.53
C GLY A 132 17.53 5.78 4.15
N GLY A 133 16.55 6.62 4.50
CA GLY A 133 16.77 7.97 5.03
C GLY A 133 15.47 8.74 5.24
N VAL A 134 15.58 10.03 5.55
CA VAL A 134 14.40 10.87 5.79
C VAL A 134 13.66 11.21 4.50
N LEU A 135 12.33 11.33 4.61
CA LEU A 135 11.50 11.99 3.60
C LEU A 135 11.47 13.50 3.89
N PRO A 136 11.14 14.35 2.90
CA PRO A 136 11.09 15.79 3.11
C PRO A 136 10.21 16.20 4.30
N GLU A 137 10.66 17.17 5.09
CA GLU A 137 9.97 17.62 6.31
C GLU A 137 8.59 18.22 6.02
N ARG A 138 8.42 18.87 4.86
CA ARG A 138 7.15 19.47 4.45
C ARG A 138 6.07 18.45 4.09
N TRP A 139 6.40 17.16 3.94
CA TRP A 139 5.42 16.12 3.65
C TRP A 139 4.76 15.66 4.94
N ASP A 140 3.44 15.81 5.02
CA ASP A 140 2.61 15.02 5.94
C ASP A 140 2.53 13.55 5.50
N ASP A 141 1.91 12.70 6.31
CA ASP A 141 1.81 11.26 6.04
C ASP A 141 1.05 10.97 4.74
N ARG A 142 0.01 11.76 4.44
CA ARG A 142 -0.77 11.62 3.20
C ARG A 142 0.07 11.98 1.98
N THR A 143 0.79 13.09 2.01
CA THR A 143 1.67 13.53 0.91
C THR A 143 2.78 12.51 0.70
N ALA A 144 3.40 12.02 1.78
CA ALA A 144 4.39 10.96 1.71
C ALA A 144 3.83 9.69 1.07
N ALA A 145 2.63 9.25 1.46
CA ALA A 145 1.98 8.09 0.83
C ALA A 145 1.72 8.32 -0.66
N LEU A 146 1.15 9.47 -1.05
CA LEU A 146 0.82 9.77 -2.45
C LEU A 146 2.08 9.85 -3.34
N ARG A 147 3.11 10.56 -2.89
CA ARG A 147 4.37 10.73 -3.65
C ARG A 147 5.22 9.46 -3.63
N GLY A 148 5.38 8.87 -2.45
CA GLY A 148 6.20 7.68 -2.22
C GLY A 148 5.70 6.45 -2.98
N THR A 149 4.39 6.35 -3.21
CA THR A 149 3.79 5.21 -3.91
C THR A 149 3.39 5.52 -5.36
N GLY A 150 3.71 6.70 -5.88
CA GLY A 150 3.48 7.06 -7.29
C GLY A 150 2.05 7.48 -7.63
N ARG A 151 1.15 7.56 -6.65
CA ARG A 151 -0.25 8.03 -6.82
C ARG A 151 -0.34 9.52 -7.12
N ALA A 152 0.72 10.26 -6.89
CA ALA A 152 0.84 11.63 -7.34
C ALA A 152 2.30 11.98 -7.72
N PRO A 153 2.51 12.79 -8.76
CA PRO A 153 3.84 13.12 -9.25
C PRO A 153 4.60 14.01 -8.25
N LEU A 154 5.92 13.87 -8.23
CA LEU A 154 6.81 14.80 -7.52
C LEU A 154 6.72 16.21 -8.13
N THR A 155 6.48 17.22 -7.30
CA THR A 155 6.57 18.65 -7.65
C THR A 155 8.03 19.11 -7.79
N ASP A 156 8.26 20.31 -8.31
CA ASP A 156 9.62 20.88 -8.38
C ASP A 156 10.23 21.10 -6.99
N ALA A 157 9.43 21.53 -6.00
CA ALA A 157 9.87 21.61 -4.61
C ALA A 157 10.18 20.22 -4.03
N ASP A 158 9.44 19.19 -4.45
CA ASP A 158 9.75 17.81 -4.09
C ASP A 158 11.09 17.37 -4.64
N ARG A 159 11.37 17.68 -5.90
CA ARG A 159 12.63 17.34 -6.55
C ARG A 159 13.81 18.12 -5.96
N ALA A 160 13.60 19.39 -5.57
CA ALA A 160 14.63 20.20 -4.92
C ALA A 160 15.05 19.60 -3.58
N ASP A 161 14.09 19.26 -2.71
CA ASP A 161 14.39 18.70 -1.38
C ASP A 161 14.95 17.27 -1.45
N LEU A 162 14.54 16.49 -2.45
CA LEU A 162 15.04 15.13 -2.67
C LEU A 162 16.41 15.12 -3.37
N GLY A 163 16.72 16.11 -4.20
CA GLY A 163 17.92 16.13 -5.03
C GLY A 163 18.04 14.88 -5.91
N ALA A 164 19.22 14.26 -5.94
CA ALA A 164 19.46 13.02 -6.70
C ALA A 164 18.55 11.85 -6.27
N ALA A 165 17.98 11.89 -5.07
CA ALA A 165 17.02 10.89 -4.59
C ALA A 165 15.74 10.81 -5.42
N ALA A 166 15.35 11.90 -6.08
CA ALA A 166 14.08 12.00 -6.79
C ALA A 166 13.93 10.93 -7.88
N GLY A 167 15.04 10.48 -8.48
CA GLY A 167 15.04 9.42 -9.50
C GLY A 167 14.69 8.02 -8.97
N ARG A 168 14.64 7.83 -7.64
CA ARG A 168 14.22 6.57 -7.00
C ARG A 168 12.72 6.53 -6.66
N PHE A 169 11.95 7.56 -7.01
CA PHE A 169 10.50 7.58 -6.77
C PHE A 169 9.73 7.17 -8.03
N PRO A 170 8.62 6.42 -7.90
CA PRO A 170 8.04 5.92 -6.64
C PRO A 170 8.92 4.86 -5.96
N LEU A 171 8.81 4.75 -4.64
CA LEU A 171 9.56 3.78 -3.83
C LEU A 171 8.87 2.40 -3.80
N PHE A 172 7.60 2.32 -4.21
CA PHE A 172 6.91 1.08 -4.49
C PHE A 172 6.95 0.85 -6.00
N GLY A 173 7.41 -0.33 -6.44
CA GLY A 173 7.63 -0.66 -7.85
C GLY A 173 9.10 -0.88 -8.19
#